data_AF-A0A963TQV9-F1
#
_entry.id   AF-A0A963TQV9-F1
#
_cell.length_a   1.000
_cell.length_b   1.000
_cell.length_c   1.000
_cell.angle_alpha   90.00
_cell.angle_beta   90.00
_cell.angle_gamma   90.00
#
_symmetry.space_group_name_H-M   'P 1'
#
loop_
_entity.id
_entity.type
_entity.pdbx_description
1 polymer ?
#
loop_
_entity_poly.entity_id
_entity_poly.type
_entity_poly.pdbx_seq_one_letter_code
_entity_poly.pdbx_strand_id
1 'polypeptide(L)' 'MTTVTATVLQPLYTRPPAGPPADFKLVSDFAPAGDQPAAIDTLVNGLKEHERDQVLLGVTGSGKT' A
#
# COMPACT_ATOMS: atom_id res chain seq x y z
N MET A 1 -17.47 -11.18 -44.65
CA MET A 1 -16.46 -11.14 -43.56
C MET A 1 -16.69 -9.85 -42.79
N THR A 2 -17.47 -9.90 -41.71
CA THR A 2 -17.76 -8.72 -40.89
C THR A 2 -16.88 -8.80 -39.65
N THR A 3 -15.86 -7.95 -39.57
CA THR A 3 -14.96 -7.93 -38.42
C THR A 3 -15.62 -7.13 -37.31
N VAL A 4 -15.93 -7.80 -36.19
CA VAL A 4 -16.37 -7.14 -34.96
C VAL A 4 -15.16 -6.44 -34.35
N THR A 5 -15.15 -5.11 -34.33
CA THR A 5 -14.16 -4.33 -33.58
C THR A 5 -14.44 -4.50 -32.08
N ALA A 6 -13.58 -5.23 -31.38
CA ALA A 6 -13.63 -5.33 -29.94
C ALA A 6 -13.22 -3.98 -29.31
N THR A 7 -14.18 -3.27 -28.71
CA THR A 7 -13.92 -2.09 -27.89
C THR A 7 -13.10 -2.53 -26.67
N VAL A 8 -11.83 -2.16 -26.61
CA VAL A 8 -11.00 -2.36 -25.41
C VAL A 8 -11.58 -1.48 -24.29
N LEU A 9 -12.12 -2.12 -23.25
CA LEU A 9 -12.51 -1.45 -22.01
C LEU A 9 -11.24 -0.86 -21.38
N GLN A 10 -11.17 0.47 -21.28
CA GLN A 10 -10.09 1.13 -20.56
C GLN A 10 -10.20 0.85 -19.05
N PRO A 11 -9.08 0.65 -18.33
CA PRO A 11 -9.12 0.39 -16.90
C PRO A 11 -9.64 1.62 -16.14
N LEU A 12 -10.51 1.38 -15.15
CA LEU A 12 -11.12 2.43 -14.31
C LEU A 12 -10.09 3.21 -13.48
N TYR A 13 -8.86 2.74 -13.39
CA TYR A 13 -7.75 3.42 -12.74
C TYR A 13 -6.42 3.04 -13.38
N THR A 14 -5.60 4.04 -13.71
CA THR A 14 -4.19 3.86 -14.07
C THR A 14 -3.36 4.51 -12.99
N ARG A 15 -2.41 3.76 -12.40
CA ARG A 15 -1.46 4.31 -11.43
C ARG A 15 -0.72 5.48 -12.10
N PRO A 16 -0.76 6.70 -11.53
CA PRO A 16 0.04 7.81 -12.05
C PRO A 16 1.50 7.39 -12.14
N PRO A 17 2.28 7.91 -13.12
CA PRO A 17 3.71 7.67 -13.15
C PRO A 17 4.31 8.06 -11.79
N ALA A 18 5.23 7.23 -11.29
CA ALA A 18 5.90 7.54 -10.04
C ALA A 18 6.58 8.90 -10.16
N GLY A 19 6.15 9.85 -9.31
CA GLY A 19 6.84 11.12 -9.17
C GLY A 19 8.24 10.92 -8.57
N PRO A 20 9.05 11.99 -8.51
CA PRO A 20 10.28 11.95 -7.73
C PRO A 20 9.96 11.50 -6.29
N PRO A 21 10.88 10.78 -5.61
CA PRO A 21 10.68 10.39 -4.23
C PRO A 21 10.36 11.63 -3.40
N ALA A 22 9.17 11.63 -2.79
CA ALA A 22 8.73 12.70 -1.91
C ALA A 22 9.09 12.33 -0.48
N ASP A 23 9.58 13.31 0.28
CA ASP A 23 9.81 13.14 1.72
C ASP A 23 8.47 12.99 2.43
N PHE A 24 8.06 11.75 2.68
CA PHE A 24 6.85 11.45 3.44
C PHE A 24 7.05 11.88 4.90
N LYS A 25 6.28 12.88 5.34
CA LYS A 25 6.28 13.35 6.73
C LYS A 25 4.95 13.02 7.40
N LEU A 26 4.97 12.03 8.29
CA LEU A 26 3.82 11.69 9.12
C LEU A 26 3.63 12.74 10.22
N VAL A 27 2.40 13.24 10.38
CA VAL A 27 2.00 14.13 11.47
C VAL A 27 0.86 13.48 12.23
N SER A 28 1.05 13.24 13.53
CA SER A 28 0.08 12.60 14.42
C SER A 28 0.29 13.11 15.85
N ASP A 29 -0.81 13.31 16.58
CA ASP A 29 -0.77 13.60 18.02
C ASP A 29 -0.47 12.35 18.87
N PHE A 30 -0.54 11.16 18.26
CA PHE A 30 -0.34 9.87 18.92
C PHE A 30 0.93 9.19 18.42
N ALA A 31 1.67 8.60 19.36
CA ALA A 31 2.76 7.68 19.06
C ALA A 31 2.22 6.25 18.87
N PRO A 32 2.88 5.41 18.07
CA PRO A 32 2.55 3.99 17.96
C PRO A 32 2.54 3.31 19.34
N ALA A 33 1.52 2.48 19.60
CA ALA A 33 1.33 1.84 20.89
C ALA A 33 0.86 0.38 20.76
N GLY A 34 0.97 -0.37 21.86
CA GLY A 34 0.66 -1.80 21.87
C GLY A 34 1.57 -2.56 20.91
N ASP A 35 0.98 -3.38 20.03
CA ASP A 35 1.72 -4.18 19.04
C ASP A 35 2.08 -3.41 17.76
N GLN A 36 1.63 -2.15 17.63
CA GLN A 36 1.90 -1.34 16.43
C GLN A 36 3.39 -1.16 16.12
N PRO A 37 4.28 -0.85 17.09
CA PRO A 37 5.71 -0.70 16.81
C PRO A 37 6.31 -1.97 16.17
N ALA A 38 5.99 -3.14 16.71
CA ALA A 38 6.50 -4.41 16.21
C ALA A 38 5.95 -4.75 14.81
N ALA A 39 4.67 -4.44 14.55
CA ALA A 39 4.06 -4.61 13.23
C ALA A 39 4.71 -3.70 12.18
N ILE A 40 4.97 -2.43 12.54
CA ILE A 40 5.68 -1.48 11.68
C ILE A 40 7.08 -2.01 11.35
N ASP A 41 7.86 -2.40 12.35
CA ASP A 41 9.23 -2.90 12.15
C ASP A 41 9.26 -4.13 11.24
N THR A 42 8.34 -5.07 11.44
CA THR A 42 8.22 -6.29 10.63
C THR A 42 7.95 -5.96 9.16
N LEU A 43 6.94 -5.11 8.90
CA LEU A 43 6.57 -4.74 7.55
C LEU A 43 7.68 -3.94 6.83
N VAL A 44 8.32 -3.02 7.56
CA VAL A 44 9.44 -2.23 7.02
C VAL A 44 10.62 -3.14 6.66
N ASN A 45 10.89 -4.16 7.47
CA ASN A 45 11.95 -5.11 7.17
C ASN A 45 11.62 -5.98 5.95
N GLY A 46 10.39 -6.50 5.84
CA GLY A 46 9.94 -7.23 4.65
C GLY A 46 10.07 -6.38 3.37
N LEU A 47 9.77 -5.08 3.45
CA LEU A 47 9.97 -4.16 2.32
C LEU A 47 11.45 -4.02 1.93
N LYS A 48 12.36 -3.92 2.91
CA LYS A 48 13.82 -3.87 2.66
C LYS A 48 14.33 -5.18 2.05
N GLU A 49 13.72 -6.30 2.43
CA GLU A 49 14.02 -7.63 1.92
C GLU A 49 13.36 -7.92 0.55
N HIS A 50 12.65 -6.93 -0.02
CA HIS A 50 11.95 -7.03 -1.30
C HIS A 50 10.85 -8.09 -1.31
N GLU A 51 10.24 -8.37 -0.15
CA GLU A 51 9.05 -9.20 -0.06
C GLU A 51 7.88 -8.52 -0.77
N ARG A 52 7.35 -9.18 -1.80
CA ARG A 52 6.26 -8.63 -2.62
C ARG A 52 4.91 -8.67 -1.94
N ASP A 53 4.65 -9.74 -1.18
CA ASP A 53 3.36 -10.03 -0.58
C ASP A 53 3.53 -10.09 0.94
N GLN A 54 2.91 -9.17 1.65
CA GLN A 54 2.94 -9.10 3.11
C GLN A 54 1.52 -8.90 3.64
N VAL A 55 1.19 -9.53 4.78
CA VAL A 55 -0.15 -9.48 5.37
C VAL A 55 -0.07 -8.87 6.76
N LEU A 56 -0.75 -7.73 6.95
CA LEU A 56 -0.95 -7.13 8.26
C LEU A 56 -2.22 -7.68 8.90
N LEU A 57 -2.07 -8.62 9.82
CA LEU A 57 -3.18 -9.13 10.63
C LEU A 57 -3.41 -8.21 11.83
N GLY A 58 -4.49 -7.44 11.83
CA GLY A 58 -4.85 -6.57 12.94
C GLY A 58 -6.33 -6.70 13.32
N VAL A 59 -6.61 -6.70 14.62
CA VAL A 59 -7.98 -6.73 15.16
C VAL A 59 -8.75 -5.45 14.80
N THR A 60 -10.07 -5.47 14.97
CA THR A 60 -10.90 -4.26 14.76
C THR A 60 -10.54 -3.19 15.80
N GLY A 61 -10.42 -1.93 15.38
CA GLY A 61 -10.08 -0.81 16.26
C GLY A 61 -8.59 -0.65 16.57
N SER A 62 -7.70 -1.47 16.00
CA SER A 62 -6.24 -1.40 16.26
C SER A 62 -5.50 -0.25 15.57
N GLY A 63 -6.18 0.59 14.79
CA GLY A 63 -5.55 1.64 13.98
C GLY A 63 -4.66 1.11 12.85
N LYS A 64 -5.21 0.27 11.94
CA LYS A 64 -4.48 -0.23 10.76
C LYS A 64 -4.22 0.85 9.69
N THR A 65 -4.80 2.03 9.85
CA THR A 65 -4.63 3.20 8.98
C THR A 65 -3.90 4.26 9.78
#